data_AF-A0A949RJG6-F1
#
_entry.id   AF-A0A949RJG6-F1
#
_cell.length_a   1.000
_cell.length_b   1.000
_cell.length_c   1.000
_cell.angle_alpha   90.00
_cell.angle_beta   90.00
_cell.angle_gamma   90.00
#
_symmetry.space_group_name_H-M   'P 1'
#
loop_
_entity.id
_entity.type
_entity.pdbx_description
1 polymer ?
#
loop_
_entity_poly.entity_id
_entity_poly.type
_entity_poly.pdbx_seq_one_letter_code
_entity_poly.pdbx_strand_id
1 'polypeptide(L)'
;MDRLSNVLTLFSLGLIVAVLGSLRRAHIRVEYSVSWLAAGVAMLILSRSQALMRWLARMIGVGDPPLALILAVLVVFLLVFYRFSVTVSTLKDANIALAQRVAILEYHLRSQHESRQA
;
A
#
# COMPACT_ATOMS: atom_id res chain seq x y z
N MET A 1 -26.21 14.11 0.81
CA MET A 1 -25.54 12.79 0.77
C MET A 1 -24.83 12.57 -0.56
N ASP A 2 -25.37 13.05 -1.69
CA ASP A 2 -24.81 12.80 -3.03
C ASP A 2 -23.43 13.42 -3.28
N ARG A 3 -23.16 14.60 -2.70
CA ARG A 3 -21.86 15.29 -2.89
C ARG A 3 -20.69 14.51 -2.29
N LEU A 4 -20.86 13.92 -1.11
CA LEU A 4 -19.80 13.14 -0.45
C LEU A 4 -19.54 11.83 -1.21
N SER A 5 -20.60 11.10 -1.58
CA SER A 5 -20.48 9.88 -2.38
C SER A 5 -19.83 10.14 -3.74
N ASN A 6 -20.13 11.27 -4.38
CA ASN A 6 -19.51 11.67 -5.65
C ASN A 6 -18.01 11.97 -5.47
N VAL A 7 -17.61 12.67 -4.40
CA VAL A 7 -16.19 12.93 -4.09
C VAL A 7 -15.44 11.62 -3.83
N LEU A 8 -15.99 10.70 -3.05
CA LEU A 8 -15.36 9.40 -2.82
C LEU A 8 -15.26 8.57 -4.11
N THR A 9 -16.29 8.61 -4.95
CA THR A 9 -16.26 7.92 -6.25
C THR A 9 -15.15 8.49 -7.14
N LEU A 10 -15.01 9.81 -7.21
CA LEU A 10 -13.97 10.48 -7.99
C LEU A 10 -12.57 10.16 -7.45
N PHE A 11 -12.41 10.19 -6.13
CA PHE A 11 -11.16 9.85 -5.45
C PHE A 11 -10.77 8.39 -5.73
N SER A 12 -11.72 7.46 -5.63
CA SER A 12 -11.48 6.05 -5.90
C SER A 12 -11.15 5.78 -7.37
N LEU A 13 -11.83 6.44 -8.31
CA LEU A 13 -11.48 6.37 -9.73
C LEU A 13 -10.05 6.91 -9.97
N GLY A 14 -9.72 8.05 -9.37
CA GLY A 14 -8.39 8.65 -9.45
C GLY A 14 -7.31 7.74 -8.90
N LEU A 15 -7.57 7.08 -7.77
CA LEU A 15 -6.68 6.07 -7.18
C LEU A 15 -6.44 4.92 -8.16
N ILE A 16 -7.49 4.36 -8.74
CA ILE A 16 -7.39 3.25 -9.71
C ILE A 16 -6.59 3.67 -10.94
N VAL A 17 -6.88 4.85 -11.50
CA VAL A 17 -6.13 5.39 -12.65
C VAL A 17 -4.67 5.63 -12.30
N ALA A 18 -4.36 6.17 -11.13
CA ALA A 18 -3.00 6.39 -10.67
C ALA A 18 -2.23 5.07 -10.50
N VAL A 19 -2.88 4.04 -9.94
CA VAL A 19 -2.30 2.70 -9.78
C VAL A 19 -2.04 2.05 -11.15
N LEU A 20 -3.01 2.09 -12.07
CA LEU A 20 -2.86 1.55 -13.42
C LEU A 20 -1.79 2.32 -14.22
N GLY A 21 -1.71 3.64 -14.08
CA GLY A 21 -0.68 4.47 -14.69
C GLY A 21 0.72 4.16 -14.15
N SER A 22 0.83 3.93 -12.84
CA SER A 22 2.09 3.52 -12.19
C SER A 22 2.54 2.13 -12.65
N LEU A 23 1.57 1.23 -12.92
CA LEU A 23 1.82 -0.10 -13.48
C LEU A 23 2.35 -0.02 -14.91
N ARG A 24 1.74 0.85 -15.75
CA ARG A 24 2.13 1.03 -17.14
C ARG A 24 3.51 1.70 -17.30
N ARG A 25 3.91 2.54 -16.33
CA ARG A 25 5.23 3.19 -16.33
C ARG A 25 6.35 2.34 -15.71
N ALA A 26 6.09 1.06 -15.40
CA ALA A 26 7.08 0.09 -14.91
C ALA A 26 7.86 0.50 -13.63
N HIS A 27 7.37 1.47 -12.85
CA HIS A 27 8.03 1.92 -11.62
C HIS A 27 7.68 1.04 -10.40
N ILE A 28 6.64 0.21 -10.49
CA ILE A 28 6.12 -0.59 -9.38
C ILE A 28 5.87 -2.03 -9.85
N ARG A 29 6.44 -3.04 -9.17
CA ARG A 29 6.12 -4.46 -9.39
C ARG A 29 4.62 -4.70 -9.17
N VAL A 30 4.01 -5.50 -10.05
CA VAL A 30 2.57 -5.79 -10.06
C VAL A 30 2.04 -6.23 -8.68
N GLU A 31 2.84 -6.95 -7.92
CA GLU A 31 2.52 -7.41 -6.56
C GLU A 31 2.11 -6.28 -5.60
N TYR A 32 2.73 -5.11 -5.68
CA TYR A 32 2.45 -3.99 -4.75
C TYR A 32 1.20 -3.18 -5.14
N SER A 33 0.81 -3.24 -6.41
CA SER A 33 -0.35 -2.50 -6.94
C SER A 33 -1.66 -3.26 -6.76
N VAL A 34 -1.62 -4.59 -6.64
CA VAL A 34 -2.81 -5.43 -6.38
C VAL A 34 -3.54 -4.98 -5.10
N SER A 35 -2.81 -4.64 -4.04
CA SER A 35 -3.42 -4.21 -2.77
C SER A 35 -4.16 -2.88 -2.91
N TRP A 36 -3.60 -1.94 -3.67
CA TRP A 36 -4.22 -0.64 -3.93
C TRP A 36 -5.40 -0.73 -4.91
N LEU A 37 -5.30 -1.58 -5.93
CA LEU A 37 -6.41 -1.90 -6.83
C LEU A 37 -7.57 -2.53 -6.07
N ALA A 38 -7.29 -3.51 -5.22
CA ALA A 38 -8.30 -4.14 -4.36
C ALA A 38 -8.96 -3.13 -3.42
N ALA A 39 -8.16 -2.25 -2.79
CA ALA A 39 -8.69 -1.17 -1.94
C ALA A 39 -9.57 -0.18 -2.71
N GLY A 40 -9.17 0.23 -3.92
CA GLY A 40 -9.95 1.09 -4.80
C GLY A 40 -11.28 0.45 -5.21
N VAL A 41 -11.25 -0.81 -5.64
CA VAL A 41 -12.47 -1.55 -6.00
C VAL A 41 -13.39 -1.72 -4.80
N ALA A 42 -12.86 -2.08 -3.63
CA ALA A 42 -13.64 -2.18 -2.40
C ALA A 42 -14.30 -0.84 -2.05
N MET A 43 -13.56 0.27 -2.16
CA MET A 43 -14.09 1.63 -1.97
C MET A 43 -15.23 1.95 -2.95
N LEU A 44 -15.07 1.64 -4.24
CA LEU A 44 -16.13 1.87 -5.24
C LEU A 44 -17.41 1.11 -4.89
N ILE A 45 -17.28 -0.16 -4.51
CA ILE A 45 -18.41 -1.01 -4.12
C ILE A 45 -19.09 -0.45 -2.87
N LEU A 46 -18.32 -0.06 -1.85
CA LEU A 46 -18.85 0.54 -0.63
C LEU A 46 -19.56 1.88 -0.91
N SER A 47 -18.99 2.71 -1.78
CA SER A 47 -19.56 4.02 -2.13
C SER A 47 -20.89 3.91 -2.88
N ARG A 48 -21.02 2.93 -3.77
CA ARG A 48 -22.23 2.74 -4.58
C ARG A 48 -23.32 1.94 -3.87
N SER A 49 -22.98 1.10 -2.89
CA SER A 49 -23.96 0.23 -2.23
C SER A 49 -24.54 0.87 -0.96
N GLN A 50 -25.74 1.47 -1.09
CA GLN A 50 -26.48 1.98 0.08
C GLN A 50 -26.83 0.88 1.09
N ALA A 51 -27.08 -0.35 0.63
CA ALA A 51 -27.40 -1.48 1.51
C ALA A 51 -26.20 -1.85 2.39
N LEU A 52 -24.99 -1.90 1.79
CA LEU A 52 -23.76 -2.20 2.50
C LEU A 52 -23.39 -1.09 3.49
N MET A 53 -23.57 0.17 3.09
CA MET A 53 -23.36 1.32 3.96
C MET A 53 -24.30 1.32 5.17
N ARG A 54 -25.60 1.04 4.98
CA ARG A 54 -26.56 0.91 6.09
C ARG A 54 -26.25 -0.29 6.98
N TRP A 55 -25.73 -1.38 6.43
CA TRP A 55 -25.30 -2.54 7.22
C TRP A 55 -24.07 -2.23 8.06
N LEU A 56 -23.05 -1.60 7.47
CA LEU A 56 -21.84 -1.16 8.18
C LEU A 56 -22.16 -0.13 9.27
N ALA A 57 -23.01 0.85 8.99
CA ALA A 57 -23.45 1.84 9.98
C ALA A 57 -24.08 1.16 11.21
N ARG A 58 -24.95 0.16 11.00
CA ARG A 58 -25.53 -0.63 12.09
C ARG A 58 -24.52 -1.49 12.82
N MET A 59 -23.58 -2.12 12.13
CA MET A 59 -22.53 -2.93 12.77
C MET A 59 -21.58 -2.11 13.62
N ILE A 60 -21.19 -0.91 13.14
CA ILE A 60 -20.29 0.00 13.85
C ILE A 60 -21.04 0.76 14.95
N GLY A 61 -22.38 0.82 14.90
CA GLY A 61 -23.22 1.54 15.86
C GLY A 61 -23.31 3.04 15.59
N VAL A 62 -23.03 3.47 14.37
CA VAL A 62 -23.04 4.88 13.95
C VAL A 62 -24.37 5.20 13.27
N GLY A 63 -25.06 6.24 13.77
CA GLY A 63 -26.36 6.67 13.25
C GLY A 63 -26.29 7.30 11.84
N ASP A 64 -25.15 7.88 11.48
CA ASP A 64 -24.95 8.58 10.21
C ASP A 64 -24.23 7.72 9.16
N PRO A 65 -24.90 7.33 8.06
CA PRO A 65 -24.30 6.55 6.97
C PRO A 65 -23.00 7.15 6.39
N PRO A 66 -22.85 8.48 6.24
CA PRO A 66 -21.60 9.09 5.78
C PRO A 66 -20.41 8.85 6.71
N LEU A 67 -20.63 8.87 8.03
CA LEU A 67 -19.58 8.70 9.02
C LEU A 67 -19.10 7.24 9.06
N ALA A 68 -20.01 6.28 8.86
CA ALA A 68 -19.67 4.87 8.69
C ALA A 68 -18.78 4.62 7.46
N LEU A 69 -19.02 5.31 6.33
CA LEU A 69 -18.14 5.21 5.16
C LEU A 69 -16.75 5.74 5.43
N ILE A 70 -16.62 6.91 6.07
CA ILE A 70 -15.32 7.49 6.39
C ILE A 70 -14.52 6.55 7.30
N LEU A 71 -15.18 5.95 8.30
CA LEU A 71 -14.56 4.95 9.16
C LEU A 71 -14.11 3.70 8.39
N ALA A 72 -14.96 3.17 7.51
CA ALA A 72 -14.60 2.01 6.69
C ALA A 72 -13.39 2.29 5.79
N VAL A 73 -13.37 3.47 5.16
CA VAL A 73 -12.24 3.96 4.38
C VAL A 73 -10.98 4.06 5.23
N LEU A 74 -11.07 4.66 6.42
CA LEU A 74 -9.95 4.80 7.33
C LEU A 74 -9.35 3.43 7.70
N VAL A 75 -10.19 2.45 8.01
CA VAL A 75 -9.75 1.07 8.34
C VAL A 75 -9.03 0.44 7.15
N VAL A 76 -9.58 0.54 5.94
CA VAL A 76 -8.91 0.01 4.72
C VAL A 76 -7.54 0.66 4.53
N PHE A 77 -7.44 1.99 4.67
CA PHE A 77 -6.19 2.71 4.54
C PHE A 77 -5.17 2.33 5.63
N LEU A 78 -5.61 2.15 6.89
CA LEU A 78 -4.74 1.69 7.97
C LEU A 78 -4.16 0.30 7.68
N LEU A 79 -4.96 -0.63 7.16
CA LEU A 79 -4.48 -1.96 6.77
C LEU A 79 -3.45 -1.88 5.63
N VAL A 80 -3.69 -1.04 4.63
CA VAL A 80 -2.74 -0.81 3.53
C VAL A 80 -1.44 -0.21 4.07
N PHE A 81 -1.51 0.80 4.95
CA PHE A 81 -0.33 1.40 5.56
C PHE A 81 0.45 0.42 6.42
N TYR A 82 -0.24 -0.43 7.19
CA TYR A 82 0.40 -1.47 7.96
C TYR A 82 1.18 -2.45 7.06
N ARG A 83 0.57 -2.92 5.97
CA ARG A 83 1.22 -3.79 4.98
C ARG A 83 2.44 -3.11 4.33
N PHE A 84 2.31 -1.82 4.03
CA PHE A 84 3.43 -1.03 3.51
C PHE A 84 4.56 -0.91 4.53
N SER A 85 4.24 -0.64 5.81
CA SER A 85 5.22 -0.56 6.90
C SER A 85 6.01 -1.85 7.07
N VAL A 86 5.34 -3.01 7.02
CA VAL A 86 6.01 -4.33 7.07
C VAL A 86 6.93 -4.49 5.87
N THR A 87 6.47 -4.17 4.66
CA THR A 87 7.28 -4.28 3.44
C THR A 87 8.53 -3.41 3.52
N VAL A 88 8.39 -2.15 3.93
CA VAL A 88 9.50 -1.21 4.10
C VAL A 88 10.48 -1.72 5.17
N SER A 89 9.98 -2.26 6.29
CA SER A 89 10.82 -2.85 7.32
C SER A 89 11.67 -4.00 6.77
N THR A 90 11.04 -4.95 6.07
CA THR A 90 11.77 -6.10 5.49
C THR A 90 12.80 -5.67 4.44
N LEU A 91 12.49 -4.63 3.66
CA LEU A 91 13.42 -4.10 2.67
C LEU A 91 14.62 -3.42 3.32
N LYS A 92 14.41 -2.71 4.44
CA LYS A 92 15.48 -2.13 5.24
C LYS A 92 16.42 -3.20 5.77
N ASP A 93 15.89 -4.28 6.33
CA ASP A 93 16.68 -5.39 6.86
C ASP A 93 17.50 -6.08 5.77
N ALA A 94 16.90 -6.30 4.59
CA ALA A 94 17.59 -6.85 3.43
C ALA A 94 18.73 -5.94 2.94
N ASN A 95 18.52 -4.61 2.95
CA ASN A 95 19.54 -3.65 2.55
C ASN A 95 20.73 -3.63 3.52
N ILE A 96 20.47 -3.72 4.83
CA ILE A 96 21.52 -3.83 5.85
C ILE A 96 22.34 -5.11 5.63
N ALA A 97 21.67 -6.26 5.44
CA ALA A 97 22.35 -7.52 5.18
C ALA A 97 23.17 -7.49 3.87
N LEU A 98 22.67 -6.83 2.83
CA LEU A 98 23.39 -6.67 1.57
C LEU A 98 24.65 -5.81 1.76
N ALA A 99 24.55 -4.68 2.45
CA ALA A 99 25.69 -3.81 2.74
C ALA A 99 26.78 -4.55 3.54
N GLN A 100 26.38 -5.38 4.51
CA GLN A 100 27.30 -6.22 5.27
C GLN A 100 28.02 -7.24 4.38
N ARG A 101 27.28 -7.92 3.48
CA ARG A 101 27.88 -8.88 2.54
C ARG A 101 28.87 -8.21 1.58
N VAL A 102 28.55 -7.01 1.10
CA VAL A 102 29.46 -6.21 0.26
C VAL A 102 30.72 -5.85 1.03
N ALA A 103 30.61 -5.37 2.28
CA ALA A 103 31.77 -5.03 3.11
C ALA A 103 32.69 -6.24 3.36
N ILE A 104 32.13 -7.42 3.64
CA ILE A 104 32.91 -8.66 3.81
C ILE A 104 33.60 -9.06 2.50
N LEU A 105 32.92 -8.92 1.36
CA LEU A 105 33.50 -9.23 0.05
C LEU A 105 34.66 -8.28 -0.29
N GLU A 106 34.49 -6.98 -0.02
CA GLU A 106 35.56 -5.99 -0.20
C GLU A 106 36.77 -6.28 0.68
N TYR A 107 36.56 -6.73 1.93
CA TYR A 107 37.64 -7.12 2.83
C TYR A 107 38.46 -8.29 2.27
N HIS A 108 37.80 -9.37 1.81
CA HIS A 108 38.50 -10.52 1.23
C HIS A 108 39.29 -10.18 -0.04
N LEU A 109 38.76 -9.29 -0.89
CA LEU A 109 39.45 -8.82 -2.08
C LEU A 109 40.72 -8.03 -1.72
N ARG A 110 40.66 -7.15 -0.70
CA ARG A 110 41.82 -6.41 -0.22
C ARG A 110 42.89 -7.33 0.38
N SER A 111 42.50 -8.29 1.22
CA SER A 111 43.46 -9.24 1.82
C SER A 111 44.14 -10.14 0.79
N GLN A 112 43.44 -10.53 -0.29
CA GLN A 112 44.05 -11.29 -1.39
C GLN A 112 45.06 -10.46 -2.19
N HIS A 113 44.81 -9.16 -2.39
CA HIS A 113 45.76 -8.28 -3.05
C HIS A 113 47.02 -8.06 -2.20
N GLU A 114 46.89 -7.88 -0.89
CA GLU A 114 48.05 -7.76 0.02
C GLU A 114 48.90 -9.05 0.03
N SER A 115 48.26 -10.22 0.06
CA SER A 115 48.95 -11.52 0.04
C SER A 115 49.66 -11.84 -1.28
N ARG A 116 49.27 -11.20 -2.39
CA ARG A 116 49.94 -11.32 -3.70
C ARG A 116 51.12 -10.36 -3.87
N GLN A 117 51.23 -9.34 -3.02
CA GLN A 117 52.27 -8.32 -3.08
C GLN A 117 53.42 -8.57 -2.08
N ALA A 118 53.19 -9.45 -1.10
CA ALA A 118 54.22 -9.97 -0.19
C ALA A 118 54.91 -11.21 -0.77
#